data_AF-A0A2X1MV97-F1
#
_entry.id   AF-A0A2X1MV97-F1
#
_cell.length_a   1.000
_cell.length_b   1.000
_cell.length_c   1.000
_cell.angle_alpha   90.00
_cell.angle_beta   90.00
_cell.angle_gamma   90.00
#
_symmetry.space_group_name_H-M   'P 1'
#
loop_
_entity.id
_entity.type
_entity.pdbx_description
1 polymer ?
#
loop_
_entity_poly.entity_id
_entity_poly.type
_entity_poly.pdbx_seq_one_letter_code
_entity_poly.pdbx_strand_id
1 'polypeptide(L)'
;MIRLSEQSPLGTGRHRKCYAHPEDAQRCIKIVYHRGDGGDKEIRRELKYYAHLGRRLKDWSGIPRYHGTVETDCGTGYVYDVIADFDGKPSITLTEFAEQCRYEEDIAQLRQLLKQLKRYLQDNRYRDDVAEAAEYPLSPHQ
;
A
#
# COMPACT_ATOMS: atom_id res chain seq x y z
N MET A 1 -21.09 9.90 -3.36
CA MET A 1 -20.28 10.26 -2.18
C MET A 1 -20.35 9.12 -1.19
N ILE A 2 -19.21 8.51 -0.84
CA ILE A 2 -19.14 7.34 0.05
C ILE A 2 -19.12 7.80 1.53
N ARG A 3 -19.84 7.09 2.40
CA ARG A 3 -19.89 7.36 3.85
C ARG A 3 -18.96 6.41 4.60
N LEU A 4 -17.85 6.93 5.13
CA LEU A 4 -16.83 6.18 5.86
C LEU A 4 -16.72 6.60 7.33
N SER A 5 -17.25 7.76 7.70
CA SER A 5 -17.12 8.31 9.06
C SER A 5 -17.71 7.40 10.15
N GLU A 6 -18.73 6.61 9.80
CA GLU A 6 -19.40 5.65 10.70
C GLU A 6 -18.88 4.21 10.57
N GLN A 7 -17.92 3.98 9.65
CA GLN A 7 -17.37 2.65 9.39
C GLN A 7 -16.14 2.38 10.26
N SER A 8 -15.95 1.11 10.62
CA SER A 8 -14.69 0.68 11.24
C SER A 8 -13.60 0.55 10.18
N PRO A 9 -12.42 1.16 10.39
CA PRO A 9 -11.32 0.98 9.46
C PRO A 9 -10.78 -0.46 9.54
N LEU A 10 -10.37 -1.00 8.39
CA LEU A 10 -9.58 -2.23 8.27
C LEU A 10 -8.23 -2.11 9.00
N GLY A 11 -7.67 -0.90 9.04
CA GLY A 11 -6.43 -0.61 9.73
C GLY A 11 -6.17 0.89 9.84
N THR A 12 -5.44 1.29 10.88
CA THR A 12 -5.06 2.69 11.12
C THR A 12 -3.54 2.79 11.19
N GLY A 13 -2.94 3.51 10.24
CA GLY A 13 -1.53 3.86 10.24
C GLY A 13 -1.31 5.29 10.76
N ARG A 14 -0.07 5.77 10.72
CA ARG A 14 0.31 7.10 11.28
C ARG A 14 -0.50 8.27 10.69
N HIS A 15 -0.66 8.32 9.37
CA HIS A 15 -1.33 9.44 8.69
C HIS A 15 -2.64 9.07 8.01
N ARG A 16 -2.97 7.76 7.95
CA ARG A 16 -4.01 7.23 7.08
C ARG A 16 -4.82 6.12 7.74
N LYS A 17 -6.13 6.17 7.54
CA LYS A 17 -7.06 5.07 7.84
C LYS A 17 -7.43 4.34 6.56
N CYS A 18 -7.50 3.02 6.62
CA CYS A 18 -7.89 2.17 5.50
C CYS A 18 -9.29 1.63 5.78
N TYR A 19 -10.22 1.77 4.83
CA TYR A 19 -11.60 1.31 4.94
C TYR A 19 -11.90 0.31 3.81
N ALA A 20 -12.82 -0.63 4.03
CA ALA A 20 -13.35 -1.44 2.94
C ALA A 20 -14.12 -0.56 1.95
N HIS A 21 -14.01 -0.86 0.66
CA HIS A 21 -14.86 -0.23 -0.35
C HIS A 21 -16.28 -0.83 -0.26
N PRO A 22 -17.35 -0.01 -0.20
CA PRO A 22 -18.71 -0.51 0.06
C PRO A 22 -19.27 -1.37 -1.07
N GLU A 23 -18.78 -1.17 -2.29
CA GLU A 23 -19.31 -1.82 -3.51
C GLU A 23 -18.35 -2.85 -4.11
N ASP A 24 -17.11 -2.96 -3.59
CA ASP A 24 -16.11 -3.86 -4.17
C ASP A 24 -15.21 -4.43 -3.06
N ALA A 25 -15.43 -5.70 -2.72
CA ALA A 25 -14.69 -6.39 -1.65
C ALA A 25 -13.19 -6.54 -1.96
N GLN A 26 -12.76 -6.38 -3.21
CA GLN A 26 -11.35 -6.41 -3.60
C GLN A 26 -10.69 -5.03 -3.53
N ARG A 27 -11.40 -4.01 -3.03
CA ARG A 27 -10.94 -2.62 -2.96
C ARG A 27 -11.00 -2.08 -1.54
N CYS A 28 -10.03 -1.24 -1.22
CA CYS A 28 -10.02 -0.44 -0.01
C CYS A 28 -9.87 1.04 -0.34
N ILE A 29 -10.38 1.89 0.56
CA ILE A 29 -10.29 3.33 0.48
C ILE A 29 -9.39 3.83 1.60
N LYS A 30 -8.26 4.46 1.26
CA LYS A 30 -7.38 5.09 2.24
C LYS A 30 -7.71 6.57 2.37
N ILE A 31 -7.96 7.01 3.61
CA ILE A 31 -8.25 8.40 3.97
C ILE A 31 -7.08 9.00 4.73
N VAL A 32 -6.59 10.16 4.30
CA VAL A 32 -5.55 10.93 5.00
C VAL A 32 -6.20 11.89 5.98
N TYR A 33 -5.90 11.76 7.27
CA TYR A 33 -6.48 12.60 8.33
C TYR A 33 -5.47 13.55 9.00
N HIS A 34 -4.16 13.35 8.80
CA HIS A 34 -3.09 14.24 9.25
C HIS A 34 -2.29 14.81 8.07
N ARG A 35 -2.94 15.62 7.24
CA ARG A 35 -2.35 16.17 6.00
C ARG A 35 -1.13 17.06 6.28
N GLY A 36 -1.21 17.91 7.31
CA GLY A 36 -0.16 18.85 7.70
C GLY A 36 1.08 18.23 8.37
N ASP A 37 0.97 17.02 8.93
CA ASP A 37 2.11 16.29 9.56
C ASP A 37 2.82 15.36 8.55
N GLY A 38 2.87 15.76 7.28
CA GLY A 38 3.53 14.99 6.23
C GLY A 38 2.66 13.97 5.50
N GLY A 39 1.38 13.82 5.85
CA GLY A 39 0.44 12.95 5.13
C GLY A 39 0.30 13.32 3.64
N ASP A 40 0.25 14.61 3.30
CA ASP A 40 0.20 15.05 1.90
C ASP A 40 1.49 14.74 1.13
N LYS A 41 2.64 14.85 1.81
CA LYS A 41 3.95 14.50 1.23
C LYS A 41 4.04 13.01 0.96
N GLU A 42 3.52 12.18 1.86
CA GLU A 42 3.46 10.72 1.72
C GLU A 42 2.59 10.32 0.52
N ILE A 43 1.37 10.86 0.42
CA ILE A 43 0.51 10.61 -0.74
C ILE A 43 1.16 11.04 -2.05
N ARG A 44 1.74 12.25 -2.10
CA ARG A 44 2.38 12.73 -3.34
C ARG A 44 3.49 11.79 -3.80
N ARG A 45 4.30 11.29 -2.86
CA ARG A 45 5.37 10.32 -3.16
C ARG A 45 4.79 9.00 -3.65
N GLU A 46 3.76 8.49 -2.97
CA GLU A 46 3.11 7.24 -3.32
C GLU A 46 2.46 7.29 -4.70
N LEU A 47 1.72 8.36 -5.03
CA LEU A 47 1.10 8.52 -6.35
C LEU A 47 2.14 8.66 -7.47
N LYS A 48 3.23 9.40 -7.23
CA LYS A 48 4.35 9.47 -8.17
C LYS A 48 4.94 8.08 -8.41
N TYR A 49 5.05 7.28 -7.36
CA TYR A 49 5.56 5.91 -7.44
C TYR A 49 4.63 4.99 -8.23
N TYR A 50 3.31 5.03 -7.99
CA TYR A 50 2.33 4.29 -8.80
C TYR A 50 2.32 4.72 -10.27
N ALA A 51 2.44 6.01 -10.56
CA ALA A 51 2.53 6.51 -11.94
C ALA A 51 3.79 5.99 -12.65
N HIS A 52 4.91 5.88 -11.92
CA HIS A 52 6.14 5.27 -12.41
C HIS A 52 5.98 3.76 -12.65
N LEU A 53 5.47 3.02 -11.67
CA LEU A 53 5.21 1.58 -11.77
C LEU A 53 4.25 1.26 -12.92
N GLY A 54 3.18 2.03 -13.09
CA GLY A 54 2.20 1.84 -14.16
C GLY A 54 2.78 1.81 -15.58
N ARG A 55 3.97 2.39 -15.78
CA ARG A 55 4.65 2.42 -17.09
C ARG A 55 5.59 1.23 -17.32
N ARG A 56 6.03 0.55 -16.27
CA ARG A 56 7.15 -0.40 -16.32
C ARG A 56 6.84 -1.77 -15.71
N LEU A 57 6.02 -1.80 -14.65
CA LEU A 57 5.72 -2.99 -13.89
C LEU A 57 4.71 -3.86 -14.65
N LYS A 58 5.15 -5.06 -15.04
CA LYS A 58 4.33 -6.05 -15.74
C LYS A 58 3.63 -6.99 -14.77
N ASP A 59 4.31 -7.35 -13.69
CA ASP A 59 3.80 -8.24 -12.66
C ASP A 59 3.35 -7.43 -11.44
N TRP A 60 2.05 -7.43 -11.17
CA TRP A 60 1.44 -6.75 -10.02
C TRP A 60 1.15 -7.69 -8.87
N SER A 61 1.55 -8.97 -8.95
CA SER A 61 1.20 -9.99 -7.96
C SER A 61 1.71 -9.70 -6.55
N GLY A 62 2.76 -8.87 -6.41
CA GLY A 62 3.32 -8.48 -5.11
C GLY A 62 3.07 -7.03 -4.69
N ILE A 63 2.30 -6.24 -5.46
CA ILE A 63 2.04 -4.82 -5.14
C ILE A 63 0.55 -4.52 -5.38
N PRO A 64 -0.19 -4.01 -4.37
CA PRO A 64 -1.59 -3.64 -4.56
C PRO A 64 -1.71 -2.50 -5.58
N ARG A 65 -2.59 -2.61 -6.55
CA ARG A 65 -2.82 -1.57 -7.56
C ARG A 65 -3.53 -0.35 -6.96
N TYR A 66 -3.25 0.81 -7.53
CA TYR A 66 -3.98 2.05 -7.28
C TYR A 66 -5.02 2.28 -8.38
N HIS A 67 -6.25 2.62 -7.98
CA HIS A 67 -7.41 2.73 -8.87
C HIS A 67 -8.00 4.14 -8.98
N GLY A 68 -7.29 5.15 -8.47
CA GLY A 68 -7.75 6.54 -8.49
C GLY A 68 -8.37 7.01 -7.19
N THR A 69 -9.11 8.10 -7.26
CA THR A 69 -9.71 8.77 -6.10
C THR A 69 -11.22 8.75 -6.12
N VAL A 70 -11.83 8.78 -4.94
CA VAL A 70 -13.27 8.89 -4.73
C VAL A 70 -13.58 9.98 -3.71
N GLU A 71 -14.75 10.60 -3.81
CA GLU A 71 -15.24 11.55 -2.81
C GLU A 71 -15.94 10.83 -1.65
N THR A 72 -15.54 11.18 -0.43
CA THR A 72 -16.09 10.63 0.81
C THR A 72 -16.47 11.73 1.80
N ASP A 73 -17.24 11.39 2.82
CA ASP A 73 -17.53 12.27 3.96
C ASP A 73 -16.34 12.51 4.89
N CYS A 74 -15.23 11.81 4.68
CA CYS A 74 -13.94 12.07 5.33
C CYS A 74 -12.93 12.76 4.40
N GLY A 75 -13.38 13.31 3.26
CA GLY A 75 -12.55 13.96 2.23
C GLY A 75 -12.18 13.04 1.07
N THR A 76 -11.10 13.36 0.34
CA THR A 76 -10.62 12.53 -0.78
C THR A 76 -10.13 11.17 -0.29
N GLY A 77 -10.73 10.11 -0.81
CA GLY A 77 -10.27 8.73 -0.64
C GLY A 77 -9.44 8.25 -1.81
N TYR A 78 -8.40 7.49 -1.52
CA TYR A 78 -7.50 6.88 -2.50
C TYR A 78 -7.75 5.38 -2.54
N VAL A 79 -8.13 4.85 -3.71
CA VAL A 79 -8.61 3.48 -3.86
C VAL A 79 -7.46 2.54 -4.24
N TYR A 80 -7.33 1.41 -3.52
CA TYR A 80 -6.31 0.39 -3.78
C TYR A 80 -6.90 -1.02 -3.76
N ASP A 81 -6.16 -2.01 -4.26
CA ASP A 81 -6.45 -3.42 -3.97
C ASP A 81 -6.43 -3.67 -2.45
N VAL A 82 -7.32 -4.53 -1.96
CA VAL A 82 -7.20 -5.13 -0.63
C VAL A 82 -6.14 -6.23 -0.68
N ILE A 83 -5.29 -6.29 0.34
CA ILE A 83 -4.42 -7.45 0.58
C ILE A 83 -5.20 -8.39 1.49
N ALA A 84 -5.57 -9.55 0.96
CA ALA A 84 -6.41 -10.53 1.64
C ALA A 84 -5.85 -11.95 1.48
N ASP A 85 -6.14 -12.78 2.48
CA ASP A 85 -5.88 -14.21 2.45
C ASP A 85 -6.88 -14.93 1.53
N PHE A 86 -6.66 -16.23 1.29
CA PHE A 86 -7.52 -17.04 0.41
C PHE A 86 -8.98 -17.13 0.87
N ASP A 87 -9.26 -16.87 2.15
CA ASP A 87 -10.62 -16.81 2.70
C ASP A 87 -11.29 -15.43 2.53
N GLY A 88 -10.61 -14.49 1.87
CA GLY A 88 -11.09 -13.14 1.60
C GLY A 88 -10.95 -12.17 2.77
N LYS A 89 -10.40 -12.59 3.91
CA LYS A 89 -10.15 -11.68 5.04
C LYS A 89 -8.88 -10.87 4.80
N PRO A 90 -8.79 -9.63 5.30
CA PRO A 90 -7.55 -8.86 5.24
C PRO A 90 -6.39 -9.65 5.84
N SER A 91 -5.27 -9.73 5.10
CA SER A 91 -4.07 -10.41 5.59
C SER A 91 -3.49 -9.65 6.77
N ILE A 92 -2.95 -10.38 7.73
CA ILE A 92 -2.19 -9.80 8.84
C ILE A 92 -0.87 -9.21 8.34
N THR A 93 -0.29 -8.31 9.12
CA THR A 93 1.02 -7.74 8.83
C THR A 93 2.13 -8.78 8.99
N LEU A 94 3.26 -8.55 8.31
CA LEU A 94 4.45 -9.39 8.49
C LEU A 94 4.94 -9.44 9.94
N THR A 95 4.77 -8.33 10.68
CA THR A 95 5.11 -8.25 12.10
C THR A 95 4.21 -9.16 12.93
N GLU A 96 2.89 -9.07 12.77
CA GLU A 96 1.94 -9.94 13.47
C GLU A 96 2.19 -11.41 13.12
N PHE A 97 2.47 -11.72 11.85
CA PHE A 97 2.83 -13.08 11.44
C PHE A 97 4.11 -13.56 12.13
N ALA A 98 5.16 -12.73 12.16
CA ALA A 98 6.41 -13.08 12.82
C ALA A 98 6.24 -13.25 14.34
N GLU A 99 5.38 -12.46 14.97
CA GLU A 99 5.02 -12.58 16.39
C GLU A 99 4.21 -13.85 16.69
N GLN A 100 3.56 -14.44 15.70
CA GLN A 100 2.83 -15.71 15.81
C GLN A 100 3.71 -16.94 15.57
N CYS A 101 4.90 -16.80 14.97
CA CYS A 101 5.84 -17.91 14.82
C CYS A 101 6.25 -18.45 16.20
N ARG A 102 6.07 -19.76 16.42
CA ARG A 102 6.42 -20.45 17.68
C ARG A 102 7.40 -21.59 17.46
N TYR A 103 7.42 -22.17 16.26
CA TYR A 103 8.20 -23.35 15.93
C TYR A 103 9.21 -23.09 14.82
N GLU A 104 10.19 -23.99 14.68
CA GLU A 104 11.26 -23.85 13.69
C GLU A 104 10.69 -23.91 12.26
N GLU A 105 9.62 -24.67 12.06
CA GLU A 105 8.88 -24.76 10.80
C GLU A 105 8.28 -23.41 10.38
N ASP A 106 7.70 -22.65 11.32
CA ASP A 106 7.13 -21.32 11.05
C ASP A 106 8.22 -20.36 10.57
N ILE A 107 9.39 -20.41 11.23
CA ILE A 107 10.56 -19.60 10.89
C ILE A 107 11.11 -20.00 9.51
N ALA A 108 11.17 -21.31 9.22
CA ALA A 108 11.60 -21.82 7.93
C ALA A 108 10.68 -21.34 6.80
N GLN A 109 9.36 -21.39 7.01
CA GLN A 109 8.35 -20.89 6.09
C GLN A 109 8.48 -19.38 5.88
N LEU A 110 8.58 -18.60 6.95
CA LEU A 110 8.80 -17.14 6.89
C LEU A 110 10.05 -16.81 6.06
N ARG A 111 11.15 -17.52 6.31
CA ARG A 111 12.41 -17.34 5.55
C ARG A 111 12.23 -17.63 4.06
N GLN A 112 11.43 -18.65 3.73
CA GLN A 112 11.14 -18.99 2.33
C GLN A 112 10.29 -17.91 1.64
N LEU A 113 9.26 -17.39 2.32
CA LEU A 113 8.42 -16.30 1.81
C LEU A 113 9.24 -15.02 1.61
N LEU A 114 10.13 -14.66 2.53
CA LEU A 114 11.01 -13.51 2.39
C LEU A 114 12.00 -13.66 1.21
N LYS A 115 12.47 -14.88 0.93
CA LYS A 115 13.29 -15.16 -0.27
C LYS A 115 12.49 -14.97 -1.56
N GLN A 116 11.24 -15.42 -1.59
CA GLN A 116 10.35 -15.23 -2.73
C GLN A 116 10.05 -13.76 -2.96
N LEU A 117 9.70 -13.01 -1.90
CA LEU A 117 9.50 -11.57 -1.96
C LEU A 117 10.76 -10.85 -2.48
N LYS A 118 11.94 -11.21 -1.96
CA LYS A 118 13.21 -10.64 -2.45
C LYS A 118 13.40 -10.88 -3.95
N ARG A 119 13.17 -12.11 -4.44
CA ARG A 119 13.28 -12.43 -5.86
C ARG A 119 12.28 -11.62 -6.69
N TYR A 120 11.01 -11.55 -6.28
CA TYR A 120 10.00 -10.72 -6.92
C TYR A 120 10.45 -9.25 -7.05
N LEU A 121 10.98 -8.67 -5.96
CA LEU A 121 11.46 -7.28 -5.98
C LEU A 121 12.67 -7.08 -6.90
N GLN A 122 13.55 -8.08 -7.02
CA GLN A 122 14.71 -8.03 -7.92
C GLN A 122 14.30 -8.17 -9.39
N ASP A 123 13.42 -9.12 -9.69
CA ASP A 123 12.94 -9.38 -11.05
C ASP A 123 12.15 -8.19 -11.59
N ASN A 124 11.45 -7.48 -10.70
CA ASN A 124 10.72 -6.26 -11.02
C ASN A 124 11.54 -4.97 -10.82
N ARG A 125 12.86 -5.07 -10.60
CA ARG A 125 13.81 -3.93 -10.44
C ARG A 125 13.40 -2.88 -9.40
N TYR A 126 12.70 -3.29 -8.35
CA TYR A 126 12.21 -2.39 -7.30
C TYR A 126 13.33 -1.60 -6.59
N ARG A 127 14.57 -2.12 -6.60
CA ARG A 127 15.73 -1.50 -5.91
C ARG A 127 16.34 -0.29 -6.62
N ASP A 128 16.25 -0.18 -7.94
CA ASP A 128 16.94 0.89 -8.68
C ASP A 128 16.11 2.18 -8.75
N ASP A 129 14.79 2.08 -8.61
CA ASP A 129 13.87 3.21 -8.82
C ASP A 129 13.64 4.11 -7.58
N VAL A 130 13.99 3.64 -6.37
CA VAL A 130 13.82 4.43 -5.13
C VAL A 130 14.95 5.45 -4.96
N ALA A 131 16.15 5.15 -5.48
CA ALA A 131 17.28 6.09 -5.51
C ALA A 131 17.04 7.22 -6.53
N GLU A 132 16.45 6.92 -7.68
CA GLU A 132 16.17 7.90 -8.74
C GLU A 132 15.07 8.92 -8.34
N ALA A 133 14.18 8.56 -7.41
CA ALA A 133 13.19 9.50 -6.88
C ALA A 133 13.74 10.49 -5.84
N ALA A 134 14.94 10.23 -5.31
CA ALA A 134 15.60 11.06 -4.29
C ALA A 134 16.61 12.07 -4.87
N GLU A 135 16.94 12.00 -6.17
CA GLU A 135 18.00 12.80 -6.81
C GLU A 135 17.53 13.85 -7.84
N TYR A 136 16.27 14.26 -7.85
CA TYR A 136 15.89 15.42 -8.66
C TYR A 136 16.04 16.73 -7.88
N PRO A 137 17.07 17.57 -8.18
CA PRO A 137 17.10 18.95 -7.70
C PRO A 137 15.91 19.71 -8.28
N LEU A 138 15.27 20.54 -7.45
CA LEU A 138 14.33 21.55 -7.91
C LEU A 138 15.07 22.50 -8.84
N SER A 139 14.68 22.55 -10.12
CA SER A 139 15.04 23.67 -10.99
C SER A 139 14.15 24.86 -10.62
N PRO A 140 14.70 26.02 -10.23
CA PRO A 140 13.94 27.25 -10.24
C PRO A 140 13.76 27.67 -11.71
N HIS A 141 12.57 28.14 -12.05
CA HIS A 141 12.14 28.58 -13.39
C HIS A 141 11.70 27.46 -14.34
N GLN A 142 10.38 27.27 -14.42
CA GLN A 142 9.55 27.64 -15.59
C GLN A 142 8.09 27.72 -15.16
#